data_AF-A0A975BSI8-F1
#
_entry.id   AF-A0A975BSI8-F1
#
_cell.length_a   1.000
_cell.length_b   1.000
_cell.length_c   1.000
_cell.angle_alpha   90.00
_cell.angle_beta   90.00
_cell.angle_gamma   90.00
#
_symmetry.space_group_name_H-M   'P 1'
#
loop_
_entity.id
_entity.type
_entity.pdbx_description
1 polymer ?
#
loop_
_entity_poly.entity_id
_entity_poly.type
_entity_poly.pdbx_seq_one_letter_code
_entity_poly.pdbx_strand_id
1 'polypeptide(L)'
;MKKKMILSEDRQATTIQLKIPADVSDDLERVARAKGMADCQPLIRFYVGQGLRKDLAELRKKNAAQEARKVLGKHNVDPRIIDEVMAAVS
;
A
#
# COMPACT_ATOMS: atom_id res chain seq x y z
N MET A 1 15.06 -6.40 -0.85
CA MET A 1 15.52 -5.00 -0.68
C MET A 1 14.53 -4.25 0.22
N LYS A 2 14.94 -3.85 1.43
CA LYS A 2 14.11 -3.02 2.32
C LYS A 2 14.04 -1.62 1.70
N LYS A 3 12.90 -1.25 1.10
CA LYS A 3 12.71 0.11 0.57
C LYS A 3 12.61 1.05 1.78
N LYS A 4 13.77 1.55 2.20
CA LYS A 4 13.93 2.59 3.22
C LYS A 4 12.96 3.71 2.85
N MET A 5 11.96 3.94 3.69
CA MET A 5 10.97 5.01 3.55
C MET A 5 11.61 6.33 4.02
N ILE A 6 12.79 6.65 3.48
CA ILE A 6 13.43 7.94 3.66
C ILE A 6 12.79 8.86 2.63
N LEU A 7 12.43 10.09 3.01
CA LEU A 7 12.22 11.18 2.06
C LEU A 7 13.57 11.40 1.35
N SER A 8 13.87 10.59 0.34
CA SER A 8 15.04 10.78 -0.50
C SER A 8 14.71 11.91 -1.46
N GLU A 9 15.47 13.00 -1.39
CA GLU A 9 15.33 14.16 -2.30
C GLU A 9 15.35 13.74 -3.78
N ASP A 10 16.08 12.66 -4.11
CA ASP A 10 16.19 12.09 -5.46
C ASP A 10 15.05 11.14 -5.87
N ARG A 11 13.89 11.19 -5.22
CA ARG A 11 12.78 10.34 -5.64
C ARG A 11 12.21 10.83 -6.97
N GLN A 12 12.54 10.13 -8.06
CA GLN A 12 11.96 10.38 -9.37
C GLN A 12 10.42 10.37 -9.31
N ALA A 13 9.83 11.48 -9.77
CA ALA A 13 8.39 11.61 -9.95
C ALA A 13 8.02 11.20 -11.38
N THR A 14 6.83 10.60 -11.53
CA THR A 14 6.26 10.27 -12.83
C THR A 14 4.91 10.97 -12.96
N THR A 15 4.67 11.60 -14.10
CA THR A 15 3.39 12.24 -14.41
C THR A 15 2.38 11.18 -14.83
N ILE A 16 1.21 11.20 -14.19
CA ILE A 16 0.06 10.35 -14.53
C ILE A 16 -1.05 11.26 -15.03
N GLN A 17 -1.59 11.00 -16.22
CA GLN A 17 -2.78 11.66 -16.73
C GLN A 17 -4.01 10.81 -16.41
N LEU A 18 -5.00 11.39 -15.73
CA LEU A 18 -6.23 10.72 -15.31
C LEU A 18 -7.44 11.57 -15.71
N LYS A 19 -8.46 10.94 -16.31
CA LYS A 19 -9.77 11.57 -16.50
C LYS A 19 -10.63 11.30 -15.27
N ILE A 20 -11.19 12.35 -14.69
CA ILE A 20 -12.14 12.26 -13.57
C ILE A 20 -13.40 13.06 -13.90
N PRO A 21 -14.57 12.69 -13.35
CA PRO A 21 -15.79 13.49 -13.46
C PRO A 21 -15.57 14.93 -12.92
N ALA A 22 -16.25 15.90 -13.53
CA ALA A 22 -16.07 17.31 -13.17
C ALA A 22 -16.49 17.59 -11.72
N ASP A 23 -17.60 17.00 -11.28
CA ASP A 23 -18.09 17.06 -9.91
C ASP A 23 -17.08 16.51 -8.90
N VAL A 24 -16.40 15.41 -9.24
CA VAL A 24 -15.34 14.84 -8.39
C VAL A 24 -14.15 15.79 -8.30
N SER A 25 -13.79 16.47 -9.40
CA SER A 25 -12.72 17.49 -9.39
C SER A 25 -13.07 18.65 -8.47
N ASP A 26 -14.32 19.13 -8.52
CA ASP A 26 -14.80 20.23 -7.68
C ASP A 26 -14.79 19.84 -6.19
N ASP A 27 -15.21 18.62 -5.87
CA ASP A 27 -15.16 18.12 -4.50
C ASP A 27 -13.73 17.94 -3.99
N LEU A 28 -12.78 17.52 -4.84
CA LEU A 28 -11.37 17.45 -4.47
C LEU A 28 -10.82 18.82 -4.07
N GLU A 29 -11.14 19.87 -4.82
CA GLU A 29 -10.75 21.26 -4.49
C GLU A 29 -11.38 21.74 -3.19
N ARG A 30 -12.67 21.47 -2.98
CA ARG A 30 -13.37 21.82 -1.72
C ARG A 30 -12.72 21.16 -0.51
N VAL A 31 -12.44 19.86 -0.62
CA VAL A 31 -11.81 19.09 0.46
C VAL A 31 -10.36 19.52 0.69
N ALA A 32 -9.62 19.85 -0.37
CA ALA A 32 -8.25 20.34 -0.25
C ALA A 32 -8.20 21.62 0.59
N ARG A 33 -9.04 22.61 0.24
CA ARG A 33 -9.15 23.88 0.99
C ARG A 33 -9.58 23.65 2.43
N ALA A 34 -10.58 22.81 2.67
CA ALA A 34 -11.05 22.47 4.02
C ALA A 34 -9.95 21.80 4.88
N LYS A 35 -8.99 21.13 4.24
CA LYS A 35 -7.81 20.52 4.89
C LYS A 35 -6.59 21.44 4.93
N GLY A 36 -6.71 22.71 4.56
CA GLY A 36 -5.61 23.68 4.55
C GLY A 36 -4.58 23.47 3.44
N MET A 37 -4.94 22.75 2.38
CA MET A 37 -4.10 22.55 1.20
C MET A 37 -4.40 23.62 0.15
N ALA A 38 -3.37 24.04 -0.59
CA ALA A 38 -3.48 25.11 -1.58
C ALA A 38 -4.28 24.70 -2.83
N ASP A 39 -4.17 23.44 -3.24
CA ASP A 39 -4.79 22.85 -4.43
C ASP A 39 -5.11 21.37 -4.22
N CYS A 40 -5.78 20.73 -5.18
CA CYS A 40 -6.12 19.31 -5.08
C CYS A 40 -4.91 18.35 -5.18
N GLN A 41 -3.76 18.76 -5.74
CA GLN A 41 -2.65 17.83 -5.96
C GLN A 41 -2.05 17.23 -4.67
N PRO A 42 -1.74 17.99 -3.60
CA PRO A 42 -1.34 17.46 -2.31
C PRO A 42 -2.37 16.49 -1.72
N LEU A 43 -3.66 16.79 -1.89
CA LEU A 43 -4.74 15.93 -1.41
C LEU A 43 -4.74 14.58 -2.14
N ILE A 44 -4.64 14.60 -3.47
CA ILE A 44 -4.58 13.40 -4.30
C ILE A 44 -3.37 12.55 -3.90
N ARG A 45 -2.17 13.17 -3.79
CA ARG A 45 -0.96 12.47 -3.35
C ARG A 45 -1.12 11.85 -1.96
N PHE A 46 -1.77 12.55 -1.04
CA PHE A 46 -2.05 12.05 0.31
C PHE A 46 -3.00 10.85 0.29
N TYR A 47 -4.13 10.93 -0.43
CA TYR A 47 -5.11 9.83 -0.53
C TYR A 47 -4.51 8.60 -1.21
N VAL A 48 -3.84 8.79 -2.35
CA VAL A 48 -3.15 7.70 -3.06
C VAL A 48 -2.12 7.05 -2.13
N GLY A 49 -1.30 7.86 -1.45
CA GLY A 49 -0.27 7.35 -0.54
C GLY A 49 -0.85 6.62 0.67
N GLN A 50 -2.00 7.06 1.19
CA GLN A 50 -2.66 6.40 2.31
C GLN A 50 -3.24 5.05 1.90
N GLY A 51 -4.02 4.99 0.82
CA GLY A 51 -4.62 3.75 0.33
C GLY A 51 -3.54 2.74 -0.05
N LEU A 52 -2.58 3.16 -0.88
CA LEU A 52 -1.54 2.28 -1.39
C LEU A 52 -0.66 1.70 -0.27
N ARG A 53 -0.36 2.45 0.79
CA ARG A 53 0.41 1.91 1.92
C ARG A 53 -0.34 0.79 2.66
N LYS A 54 -1.66 0.92 2.83
CA LYS A 54 -2.49 -0.11 3.45
C LYS A 54 -2.50 -1.37 2.59
N ASP A 55 -2.79 -1.24 1.30
CA ASP A 55 -2.86 -2.38 0.39
C ASP A 55 -1.49 -3.08 0.25
N LEU A 56 -0.41 -2.31 0.15
CA LEU A 56 0.94 -2.86 0.11
C LEU A 56 1.34 -3.55 1.41
N ALA A 57 0.82 -3.14 2.58
CA ALA A 57 1.06 -3.84 3.83
C ALA A 57 0.34 -5.20 3.82
N GLU A 58 -0.91 -5.25 3.39
CA GLU A 58 -1.68 -6.49 3.27
C GLU A 58 -1.08 -7.46 2.25
N LEU A 59 -0.64 -6.97 1.08
CA LEU A 59 0.08 -7.78 0.10
C LEU A 59 1.38 -8.36 0.66
N ARG A 60 2.13 -7.56 1.45
CA ARG A 60 3.36 -8.05 2.09
C ARG A 60 3.08 -9.15 3.11
N LYS A 61 2.04 -9.02 3.93
CA LYS A 61 1.62 -10.07 4.87
C LYS A 61 1.28 -11.37 4.15
N LYS A 62 0.44 -11.30 3.12
CA LYS A 62 0.07 -12.47 2.30
C LYS A 62 1.27 -13.14 1.65
N ASN A 63 2.17 -12.36 1.06
CA ASN A 63 3.39 -12.90 0.44
C ASN A 63 4.32 -13.55 1.47
N ALA A 64 4.47 -12.94 2.66
CA ALA A 64 5.28 -13.50 3.73
C ALA A 64 4.72 -14.83 4.24
N ALA A 65 3.40 -14.93 4.43
CA ALA A 65 2.74 -16.18 4.82
C ALA A 65 2.94 -17.27 3.76
N GLN A 66 2.76 -16.94 2.48
CA GLN A 66 2.99 -17.89 1.39
C GLN A 66 4.44 -18.38 1.33
N GLU A 67 5.42 -17.49 1.52
CA GLU A 67 6.83 -17.87 1.50
C GLU A 67 7.20 -18.73 2.71
N ALA A 68 6.70 -18.38 3.91
CA ALA A 68 6.85 -19.20 5.10
C ALA A 68 6.28 -20.61 4.89
N ARG A 69 5.09 -20.73 4.30
CA ARG A 69 4.47 -22.03 3.96
C ARG A 69 5.36 -22.86 3.03
N LYS A 70 5.94 -22.23 2.01
CA LYS A 70 6.88 -22.91 1.09
C LYS A 70 8.14 -23.38 1.79
N VAL A 71 8.74 -22.56 2.65
CA VAL A 71 9.95 -22.92 3.40
C VAL A 71 9.66 -24.09 4.36
N LEU A 72 8.57 -24.04 5.13
CA LEU A 72 8.19 -25.14 6.03
C LEU A 72 7.92 -26.44 5.26
N GLY A 73 7.22 -26.36 4.12
CA GLY A 73 7.00 -27.52 3.25
C GLY A 73 8.29 -28.12 2.69
N LYS A 74 9.29 -27.29 2.35
CA LYS A 74 10.62 -27.77 1.92
C LYS A 74 11.37 -28.55 3.00
N HIS A 75 11.07 -28.30 4.28
CA HIS A 75 11.67 -28.98 5.41
C HIS A 75 10.82 -30.16 5.93
N ASN A 76 9.84 -30.62 5.14
CA ASN A 76 8.95 -31.74 5.47
C ASN A 76 8.21 -31.57 6.81
N VAL A 77 7.92 -30.33 7.22
CA VAL A 77 7.07 -30.07 8.38
C VAL A 77 5.66 -30.61 8.09
N ASP A 78 5.06 -31.28 9.07
CA ASP A 78 3.71 -31.86 8.96
C ASP A 78 2.72 -30.78 8.48
N PRO A 79 1.94 -31.03 7.41
CA PRO A 79 0.96 -30.06 6.90
C PRO A 79 0.01 -29.51 7.96
N ARG A 80 -0.35 -30.30 8.99
CA ARG A 80 -1.22 -29.87 10.09
C ARG A 80 -0.57 -28.78 10.94
N ILE A 81 0.73 -28.90 11.20
CA ILE A 81 1.51 -27.90 11.93
C ILE A 81 1.68 -26.65 11.07
N ILE A 82 1.88 -26.80 9.76
CA ILE A 82 1.95 -25.67 8.84
C ILE A 82 0.64 -24.88 8.87
N ASP A 83 -0.51 -25.55 8.77
CA ASP A 83 -1.82 -24.91 8.77
C ASP A 83 -2.13 -24.23 10.12
N GLU A 84 -1.74 -24.84 11.24
CA GLU A 84 -1.82 -24.24 12.59
C GLU A 84 -0.99 -22.95 12.69
N VAL A 85 0.25 -22.97 12.22
CA VAL A 85 1.13 -21.79 12.19
C VAL A 85 0.55 -20.70 11.30
N MET A 86 0.01 -21.05 10.13
CA MET A 86 -0.59 -20.06 9.21
C MET A 86 -1.86 -19.42 9.80
N ALA A 87 -2.66 -20.18 10.55
CA ALA A 87 -3.83 -19.65 11.23
C ALA A 87 -3.44 -18.66 12.35
N ALA A 88 -2.32 -18.88 13.04
CA ALA A 88 -1.87 -18.02 14.13
C ALA A 88 -1.27 -16.67 13.67
N VAL A 89 -0.85 -16.56 12.40
CA VAL A 89 -0.20 -15.36 11.84
C VAL A 89 -1.10 -14.59 10.85
N SER A 90 -2.32 -15.07 10.62
CA SER A 90 -3.35 -14.41 9.81
C SER A 90 -4.08 -13.34 10.61
#